data_AF-A0A0P7Y075-F1
#
_entry.id   AF-A0A0P7Y075-F1
#
_cell.length_a   1.000
_cell.length_b   1.000
_cell.length_c   1.000
_cell.angle_alpha   90.00
_cell.angle_beta   90.00
_cell.angle_gamma   90.00
#
_symmetry.space_group_name_H-M   'P 1'
#
loop_
_entity.id
_entity.type
_entity.pdbx_description
1 polymer ?
#
loop_
_entity_poly.entity_id
_entity_poly.type
_entity_poly.pdbx_seq_one_letter_code
_entity_poly.pdbx_strand_id
1 'polypeptide(L)' 'MAKRTQIEDFRKIEKSDDLERVGMDKRSGKRASKEKAKRRNRHYTKTLMKHLSRDLDLQ' A
#
# COMPACT_ATOMS: atom_id res chain seq x y z
N MET A 1 10.21 -8.13 -12.51
CA MET A 1 10.05 -7.93 -11.05
C MET A 1 8.78 -7.13 -10.80
N ALA A 2 7.93 -7.53 -9.85
CA ALA A 2 6.76 -6.73 -9.48
C ALA A 2 7.17 -5.33 -8.97
N LYS A 3 6.47 -4.29 -9.43
CA LYS A 3 6.71 -2.90 -9.00
C LYS A 3 6.36 -2.75 -7.51
N ARG A 4 7.15 -1.98 -6.75
CA ARG A 4 6.86 -1.71 -5.34
C ARG A 4 5.66 -0.78 -5.25
N THR A 5 4.83 -0.95 -4.22
CA THR A 5 3.96 0.14 -3.74
C THR A 5 4.78 1.39 -3.42
N GLN A 6 4.38 2.51 -3.99
CA GLN A 6 4.91 3.85 -3.70
C GLN A 6 3.84 4.66 -2.97
N ILE A 7 4.25 5.72 -2.28
CA ILE A 7 3.29 6.58 -1.57
C ILE A 7 2.30 7.19 -2.57
N GLU A 8 2.79 7.67 -3.72
CA GLU A 8 1.99 8.24 -4.82
C GLU A 8 0.86 7.34 -5.33
N ASP A 9 0.93 6.02 -5.07
CA ASP A 9 -0.16 5.09 -5.42
C ASP A 9 -1.44 5.37 -4.63
N PHE A 10 -1.44 6.24 -3.61
CA PHE A 10 -2.65 6.66 -2.90
C PHE A 10 -3.69 7.28 -3.85
N ARG A 11 -3.24 7.91 -4.94
CA ARG A 11 -4.12 8.51 -5.96
C ARG A 11 -4.86 7.50 -6.82
N LYS A 12 -4.45 6.23 -6.80
CA LYS A 12 -5.09 5.14 -7.53
C LYS A 12 -6.19 4.47 -6.72
N ILE A 13 -6.41 4.92 -5.49
CA ILE A 13 -7.43 4.39 -4.61
C ILE A 13 -8.71 5.17 -4.90
N GLU A 14 -9.61 4.57 -5.67
CA GLU A 14 -10.92 5.14 -5.96
C GLU A 14 -12.02 4.41 -5.18
N LYS A 15 -11.80 3.11 -4.89
CA LYS A 15 -12.75 2.24 -4.19
C LYS A 15 -12.09 1.51 -3.03
N SER A 16 -12.91 0.95 -2.13
CA SER A 16 -12.45 0.14 -0.98
C SER A 16 -11.53 -1.01 -1.42
N ASP A 17 -11.87 -1.67 -2.52
CA ASP A 17 -11.21 -2.88 -2.98
C ASP A 17 -9.80 -2.62 -3.52
N ASP A 18 -9.50 -1.35 -3.85
CA ASP A 18 -8.18 -0.94 -4.31
C ASP A 18 -7.14 -1.01 -3.18
N LEU A 19 -7.55 -0.91 -1.91
CA LEU A 19 -6.63 -1.08 -0.77
C LEU A 19 -5.92 -2.44 -0.80
N GLU A 20 -6.65 -3.49 -1.16
CA GLU A 20 -6.14 -4.87 -1.16
C GLU A 20 -5.13 -5.08 -2.30
N ARG A 21 -5.30 -4.34 -3.39
CA ARG A 21 -4.47 -4.41 -4.60
C ARG A 21 -3.21 -3.56 -4.54
N VAL A 22 -3.22 -2.45 -3.81
CA VAL A 22 -2.07 -1.54 -3.75
C VAL A 22 -0.95 -2.09 -2.86
N GLY A 23 -1.24 -3.01 -1.92
CA GLY A 23 -0.27 -3.64 -1.02
C GLY A 23 0.61 -4.74 -1.65
N MET A 24 1.34 -4.44 -2.73
CA MET A 24 2.21 -5.41 -3.40
C MET A 24 3.62 -5.45 -2.81
N ASP A 25 3.95 -6.56 -2.14
CA ASP A 25 5.26 -6.80 -1.57
C ASP A 25 6.26 -7.41 -2.58
N LYS A 26 7.09 -6.56 -3.20
CA LYS A 26 8.17 -6.99 -4.11
C LYS A 26 9.30 -7.79 -3.46
N ARG A 27 9.31 -7.95 -2.12
CA ARG A 27 10.42 -8.61 -1.39
C ARG A 27 10.19 -10.11 -1.18
N SER A 28 9.15 -10.69 -1.79
CA SER A 28 8.77 -12.10 -1.67
C SER A 28 9.94 -13.09 -1.81
N GLY A 29 10.97 -12.78 -2.61
CA GLY A 29 12.12 -13.66 -2.84
C GLY A 29 13.30 -13.58 -1.85
N LYS A 30 13.45 -12.53 -1.04
CA LYS A 30 14.65 -12.34 -0.18
C LYS A 30 14.25 -12.18 1.29
N ARG A 31 14.28 -13.28 2.06
CA ARG A 31 14.01 -13.32 3.52
C ARG A 31 12.62 -12.81 3.93
N ALA A 32 11.61 -12.94 3.07
CA ALA A 32 10.23 -12.57 3.38
C ALA A 32 9.49 -13.75 4.00
N SER A 33 9.17 -13.67 5.30
CA SER A 33 8.16 -14.52 5.91
C SER A 33 6.76 -13.98 5.62
N LYS A 34 5.74 -14.86 5.65
CA LYS A 34 4.32 -14.49 5.51
C LYS A 34 3.93 -13.38 6.50
N GLU A 35 4.39 -13.48 7.75
CA GLU A 35 4.17 -12.46 8.78
C GLU A 35 4.79 -11.09 8.45
N LYS A 36 6.02 -11.08 7.92
CA LYS A 36 6.67 -9.82 7.51
C LYS A 36 5.96 -9.18 6.33
N ALA A 37 5.43 -9.97 5.39
CA ALA A 37 4.63 -9.47 4.28
C ALA A 37 3.32 -8.85 4.79
N LYS A 38 2.59 -9.56 5.66
CA LYS A 38 1.35 -9.06 6.27
C LYS A 38 1.55 -7.76 7.05
N ARG A 39 2.65 -7.64 7.82
CA ARG A 39 3.00 -6.41 8.55
C ARG A 39 3.29 -5.25 7.58
N ARG A 40 4.04 -5.49 6.50
CA ARG A 40 4.37 -4.47 5.51
C ARG A 40 3.13 -3.99 4.76
N ASN A 41 2.27 -4.89 4.33
CA ASN A 41 1.03 -4.54 3.63
C ASN A 41 0.16 -3.65 4.51
N ARG A 42 -0.07 -4.04 5.77
CA ARG A 42 -0.81 -3.21 6.73
C ARG A 42 -0.19 -1.81 6.92
N HIS A 43 1.14 -1.73 7.00
CA HIS A 43 1.82 -0.45 7.09
C HIS A 43 1.58 0.42 5.86
N TYR A 44 1.72 -0.13 4.65
CA TYR A 44 1.47 0.63 3.42
C TYR A 44 0.01 1.05 3.30
N THR A 45 -0.94 0.16 3.54
CA THR A 45 -2.37 0.49 3.53
C THR A 45 -2.66 1.67 4.46
N LYS A 46 -2.17 1.64 5.71
CA LYS A 46 -2.36 2.75 6.66
C LYS A 46 -1.73 4.05 6.17
N THR A 47 -0.52 3.99 5.64
CA THR A 47 0.18 5.18 5.11
C THR A 47 -0.57 5.79 3.93
N LEU A 48 -1.02 4.97 2.98
CA LEU A 48 -1.75 5.42 1.80
C LEU A 48 -3.09 6.05 2.17
N MET A 49 -3.85 5.44 3.09
CA MET A 49 -5.08 6.02 3.64
C MET A 49 -4.85 7.39 4.27
N LYS A 50 -3.77 7.56 5.02
CA LYS A 50 -3.43 8.85 5.62
C LYS A 50 -3.13 9.92 4.56
N HIS A 51 -2.44 9.54 3.48
CA HIS A 51 -2.18 10.47 2.38
C HIS A 51 -3.45 10.82 1.62
N LEU A 52 -4.31 9.83 1.34
CA LEU A 52 -5.59 10.03 0.68
C LEU A 52 -6.51 10.95 1.51
N SER A 53 -6.67 10.69 2.81
CA SER A 53 -7.46 11.55 3.71
C SER A 53 -6.95 12.99 3.70
N ARG A 54 -5.63 13.19 3.75
CA ARG A 54 -5.04 14.52 3.72
C ARG A 54 -5.25 15.23 2.38
N ASP A 55 -5.24 14.49 1.27
CA ASP A 55 -5.50 15.03 -0.07
C ASP A 55 -6.96 15.47 -0.20
N LEU A 56 -7.90 14.68 0.33
CA LEU A 56 -9.32 15.01 0.40
C LEU A 56 -9.61 16.21 1.31
N ASP A 57 -8.93 16.33 2.46
CA ASP A 57 -9.09 17.48 3.37
C ASP A 57 -8.56 18.81 2.79
N LEU A 58 -7.74 18.75 1.73
CA LEU A 58 -7.15 19.91 1.06
C LEU A 58 -7.94 20.34 -0.20
N GLN A 59 -8.97 19.59 -0.59
CA GLN A 59 -9.88 19.89 -1.69
C GLN A 59 -11.15 20.58 -1.19
#